data_AF-A0A925ZBX6-F1
#
_entry.id   AF-A0A925ZBX6-F1
#
_cell.length_a   1.000
_cell.length_b   1.000
_cell.length_c   1.000
_cell.angle_alpha   90.00
_cell.angle_beta   90.00
_cell.angle_gamma   90.00
#
_symmetry.space_group_name_H-M   'P 1'
#
loop_
_entity.id
_entity.type
_entity.pdbx_description
1 polymer ?
#
loop_
_entity_poly.entity_id
_entity_poly.type
_entity_poly.pdbx_seq_one_letter_code
_entity_poly.pdbx_strand_id
1 'polypeptide(L)'
;MDELTWIRQALLVVHAGAFAFAFSTVLREDWALVRTRQIDIASLARAARTLTRALIALWATGLALMALQLGFDAGAVLESPKLAAKLLVVSALTFNGMALHALVFPRLLVRPGDGPVVLPTRAVVLGAVSTASWLVASFIGLSRMVAPSMRLSDYLAVYAAVLAIAVGTALIAMRPAGAFTWRSQP
;
A
#
# COMPACT_ATOMS: atom_id res chain seq x y z
N MET A 1 21.31 -12.11 -27.17
CA MET A 1 20.43 -11.78 -26.04
C MET A 1 19.61 -10.59 -26.49
N ASP A 2 18.30 -10.78 -26.68
CA ASP A 2 17.49 -9.89 -27.52
C ASP A 2 17.15 -8.59 -26.78
N GLU A 3 17.05 -7.47 -27.48
CA GLU A 3 16.80 -6.13 -26.91
C GLU A 3 15.55 -6.10 -26.00
N LEU A 4 14.51 -6.85 -26.37
CA LEU A 4 13.28 -6.99 -25.59
C LEU A 4 13.50 -7.58 -24.19
N THR A 5 14.49 -8.47 -24.06
CA THR A 5 14.85 -9.10 -22.78
C THR A 5 15.45 -8.06 -21.83
N TRP A 6 16.31 -7.18 -22.34
CA TRP A 6 16.88 -6.08 -21.55
C TRP A 6 15.82 -5.09 -21.10
N ILE A 7 14.88 -4.72 -21.98
CA ILE A 7 13.75 -3.83 -21.65
C ILE A 7 12.90 -4.45 -20.55
N ARG A 8 12.52 -5.72 -20.68
CA ARG A 8 11.74 -6.44 -19.66
C ARG A 8 12.47 -6.45 -18.32
N GLN A 9 13.77 -6.73 -18.32
CA GLN A 9 14.57 -6.78 -17.10
C GLN A 9 14.69 -5.39 -16.44
N ALA A 10 14.91 -4.34 -17.22
CA ALA A 10 14.95 -2.97 -16.72
C ALA A 10 13.61 -2.57 -16.09
N LEU A 11 12.48 -2.87 -16.75
CA LEU A 11 11.14 -2.63 -16.20
C LEU A 11 10.91 -3.38 -14.88
N LEU A 12 11.34 -4.64 -14.78
CA LEU A 12 11.24 -5.41 -13.54
C LEU A 12 12.03 -4.76 -12.39
N VAL A 13 13.26 -4.30 -12.66
CA VAL A 13 14.09 -3.62 -11.67
C VAL A 13 13.46 -2.31 -11.22
N VAL A 14 12.97 -1.49 -12.16
CA VAL A 14 12.29 -0.22 -11.83
C VAL A 14 11.02 -0.48 -11.02
N HIS A 15 10.21 -1.45 -11.42
CA HIS A 15 8.99 -1.83 -10.72
C HIS A 15 9.28 -2.30 -9.29
N ALA A 16 10.25 -3.20 -9.11
CA ALA A 16 10.64 -3.70 -7.81
C ALA A 16 11.26 -2.61 -6.92
N GLY A 17 12.06 -1.70 -7.50
CA GLY A 17 12.63 -0.55 -6.80
C GLY A 17 11.55 0.43 -6.32
N ALA A 18 10.59 0.77 -7.19
CA ALA A 18 9.45 1.61 -6.82
C ALA A 18 8.62 0.98 -5.69
N PHE A 19 8.41 -0.34 -5.77
CA PHE A 19 7.71 -1.10 -4.74
C PHE A 19 8.44 -1.03 -3.38
N ALA A 20 9.74 -1.35 -3.36
CA ALA A 20 10.54 -1.35 -2.14
C ALA A 20 10.59 0.04 -1.48
N PHE A 21 10.72 1.09 -2.29
CA PHE A 21 10.72 2.47 -1.79
C PHE A 21 9.36 2.89 -1.20
N ALA A 22 8.26 2.51 -1.85
CA ALA A 22 6.92 2.79 -1.34
C ALA A 22 6.63 2.00 -0.06
N PHE A 23 6.92 0.70 -0.05
CA PHE A 23 6.71 -0.17 1.10
C PHE A 23 7.48 0.31 2.33
N SER A 24 8.77 0.62 2.18
CA SER A 24 9.60 1.18 3.26
C SER A 24 9.08 2.53 3.77
N THR A 25 8.52 3.36 2.89
CA THR A 25 7.90 4.64 3.29
C THR A 25 6.66 4.41 4.13
N VAL A 26 5.77 3.49 3.75
CA VAL A 26 4.58 3.14 4.55
C VAL A 26 4.99 2.64 5.93
N LEU A 27 5.88 1.64 5.99
CA LEU A 27 6.32 1.07 7.26
C LEU A 27 6.98 2.11 8.17
N ARG A 28 7.77 3.03 7.61
CA ARG A 28 8.41 4.09 8.39
C ARG A 28 7.39 5.06 9.00
N GLU A 29 6.41 5.52 8.21
CA GLU A 29 5.40 6.46 8.73
C GLU A 29 4.48 5.78 9.75
N ASP A 30 4.04 4.55 9.50
CA ASP A 30 3.20 3.79 10.44
C ASP A 30 3.95 3.51 11.75
N TRP A 31 5.23 3.12 11.67
CA TRP A 31 6.08 2.90 12.83
C TRP A 31 6.31 4.20 13.62
N ALA A 32 6.59 5.31 12.93
CA ALA A 32 6.77 6.61 13.57
C ALA A 32 5.50 7.03 14.32
N LEU A 33 4.32 6.85 13.71
CA LEU A 33 3.03 7.15 14.32
C LEU A 33 2.77 6.30 15.57
N VAL A 34 2.99 4.99 15.49
CA VAL A 34 2.77 4.07 16.62
C VAL A 34 3.77 4.33 17.76
N ARG A 35 5.05 4.53 17.42
CA ARG A 35 6.12 4.70 18.41
C ARG A 35 6.04 6.03 19.15
N THR A 36 5.80 7.12 18.42
CA THR A 36 5.85 8.47 19.01
C THR A 36 4.48 8.97 19.47
N ARG A 37 3.39 8.39 18.93
CA ARG A 37 2.02 8.94 19.05
C ARG A 37 1.92 10.41 18.67
N GLN A 38 2.80 10.86 17.78
CA GLN A 38 2.80 12.20 17.23
C GLN A 38 2.35 12.20 15.78
N ILE A 39 1.48 13.14 15.43
CA ILE A 39 1.08 13.36 14.05
C ILE A 39 2.00 14.45 13.47
N ASP A 40 2.90 14.04 12.58
CA ASP A 40 3.72 14.94 11.78
C ASP A 40 3.06 15.14 10.41
N ILE A 41 2.26 16.20 10.30
CA ILE A 41 1.54 16.55 9.07
C ILE A 41 2.49 16.70 7.88
N ALA A 42 3.67 17.32 8.09
CA ALA A 42 4.62 17.56 7.02
C ALA A 42 5.22 16.24 6.52
N SER A 43 5.53 15.32 7.43
CA SER A 43 5.98 13.96 7.08
C SER A 43 4.89 13.18 6.35
N LEU A 44 3.67 13.15 6.88
CA LEU A 44 2.53 12.45 6.26
C LEU A 44 2.21 13.00 4.86
N ALA A 45 2.24 14.32 4.67
CA ALA A 45 2.00 14.93 3.37
C ALA A 45 3.13 14.61 2.37
N ARG A 46 4.39 14.58 2.81
CA ARG A 46 5.52 14.12 1.97
C ARG A 46 5.36 12.65 1.60
N ALA A 47 5.07 11.79 2.58
CA ALA A 47 4.86 10.38 2.37
C ALA A 47 3.71 10.12 1.39
N ALA A 48 2.56 10.78 1.58
CA ALA A 48 1.42 10.67 0.66
C ALA A 48 1.80 11.02 -0.79
N ARG A 49 2.51 12.14 -1.02
CA ARG A 49 3.00 12.50 -2.37
C ARG A 49 3.96 11.46 -2.93
N THR A 50 4.88 10.98 -2.11
CA THR A 50 5.84 9.94 -2.49
C THR A 50 5.13 8.64 -2.89
N LEU A 51 4.17 8.19 -2.08
CA LEU A 51 3.39 6.97 -2.33
C LEU A 51 2.54 7.11 -3.60
N THR A 52 1.91 8.26 -3.84
CA THR A 52 1.17 8.52 -5.09
C THR A 52 2.07 8.42 -6.31
N ARG A 53 3.27 9.03 -6.27
CA ARG A 53 4.24 8.92 -7.38
C ARG A 53 4.71 7.49 -7.59
N ALA A 54 5.01 6.77 -6.51
CA ALA A 54 5.41 5.37 -6.59
C ALA A 54 4.28 4.49 -7.14
N LEU A 55 3.03 4.75 -6.76
CA LEU A 55 1.87 4.01 -7.26
C LEU A 55 1.64 4.23 -8.76
N ILE A 56 1.82 5.47 -9.24
CA ILE A 56 1.83 5.78 -10.68
C ILE A 56 2.93 4.99 -11.40
N ALA A 57 4.14 4.98 -10.85
CA ALA A 57 5.26 4.22 -11.43
C ALA A 57 4.98 2.70 -11.44
N LEU A 58 4.38 2.15 -10.38
CA LEU A 58 4.00 0.75 -10.28
C LEU A 58 2.92 0.37 -11.30
N TRP A 59 1.91 1.21 -11.49
CA TRP A 59 0.90 1.01 -12.53
C TRP A 59 1.52 1.05 -13.93
N ALA A 60 2.30 2.09 -14.23
CA ALA A 60 2.93 2.25 -15.55
C ALA A 60 3.84 1.06 -15.89
N THR A 61 4.74 0.70 -14.98
CA THR A 61 5.67 -0.43 -15.18
C THR A 61 4.95 -1.78 -15.15
N GLY A 62 3.94 -1.96 -14.30
CA GLY A 62 3.15 -3.20 -14.21
C GLY A 62 2.34 -3.46 -15.47
N LEU A 63 1.68 -2.43 -16.02
CA LEU A 63 0.94 -2.52 -17.29
C LEU A 63 1.90 -2.76 -18.47
N ALA A 64 3.06 -2.10 -18.49
CA ALA A 64 4.08 -2.35 -19.52
C ALA A 64 4.58 -3.81 -19.48
N LEU A 65 4.89 -4.35 -18.30
CA LEU A 65 5.30 -5.75 -18.14
C LEU A 65 4.19 -6.72 -18.57
N MET A 66 2.94 -6.42 -18.26
CA MET A 66 1.79 -7.20 -18.69
C MET A 66 1.61 -7.17 -20.21
N ALA A 67 1.76 -6.00 -20.84
CA ALA A 67 1.74 -5.85 -22.29
C ALA A 67 2.80 -6.72 -22.97
N LEU A 68 4.03 -6.69 -22.44
CA LEU A 68 5.16 -7.46 -22.95
C LEU A 68 5.04 -8.97 -22.72
N GLN A 69 4.15 -9.41 -21.82
CA GLN A 69 3.97 -10.82 -21.49
C GLN A 69 2.71 -11.41 -22.13
N LEU A 70 1.63 -10.64 -22.21
CA LEU A 70 0.28 -11.12 -22.54
C LEU A 70 -0.41 -10.28 -23.64
N GLY A 71 0.18 -9.20 -24.11
CA GLY A 71 -0.42 -8.36 -25.15
C GLY A 71 -1.72 -7.64 -24.75
N PHE A 72 -1.93 -7.38 -23.45
CA PHE A 72 -3.18 -6.84 -22.88
C PHE A 72 -4.44 -7.72 -23.04
N ASP A 73 -4.28 -9.02 -23.20
CA ASP A 73 -5.41 -9.95 -23.17
C ASP A 73 -5.99 -10.09 -21.75
N ALA A 74 -7.19 -9.55 -21.54
CA ALA A 74 -7.92 -9.62 -20.27
C ALA A 74 -8.31 -11.06 -19.89
N GLY A 75 -8.53 -11.94 -20.87
CA GLY A 75 -8.79 -13.37 -20.62
C GLY A 75 -7.56 -14.05 -20.02
N ALA A 76 -6.39 -13.80 -20.62
CA ALA A 76 -5.12 -14.34 -20.13
C ALA A 76 -4.75 -13.86 -18.72
N VAL A 77 -5.23 -12.68 -18.29
CA VAL A 77 -5.07 -12.20 -16.90
C VAL A 77 -5.86 -13.07 -15.91
N LEU A 78 -7.09 -13.44 -16.25
CA LEU A 78 -7.96 -14.26 -15.40
C LEU A 78 -7.45 -15.71 -15.30
N GLU A 79 -6.78 -16.20 -16.35
CA GLU A 79 -6.10 -17.50 -16.35
C GLU A 79 -4.85 -17.54 -15.48
N SER A 80 -4.34 -16.38 -15.05
CA SER A 80 -3.18 -16.26 -14.17
C SER A 80 -3.62 -15.76 -12.77
N PRO A 81 -3.95 -16.68 -11.82
CA PRO A 81 -4.38 -16.33 -10.47
C PRO A 81 -3.47 -15.31 -9.78
N LYS A 82 -2.16 -15.48 -9.94
CA LYS A 82 -1.15 -14.58 -9.38
C LYS A 82 -1.25 -13.17 -9.96
N LEU A 83 -1.44 -13.04 -11.27
CA LEU A 83 -1.54 -11.74 -11.93
C LEU A 83 -2.86 -11.05 -11.59
N ALA A 84 -3.97 -11.77 -11.62
CA ALA A 84 -5.27 -11.27 -11.20
C ALA A 84 -5.23 -10.78 -9.74
N ALA A 85 -4.62 -11.53 -8.83
CA ALA A 85 -4.44 -11.12 -7.44
C ALA A 85 -3.61 -9.82 -7.31
N LYS A 86 -2.51 -9.67 -8.06
CA LYS A 86 -1.72 -8.43 -8.07
C LYS A 86 -2.57 -7.23 -8.48
N LEU A 87 -3.34 -7.36 -9.56
CA LEU A 87 -4.22 -6.30 -10.06
C LEU A 87 -5.31 -5.91 -9.05
N LEU A 88 -5.94 -6.90 -8.41
CA LEU A 88 -6.96 -6.64 -7.39
C LEU A 88 -6.36 -5.91 -6.19
N VAL A 89 -5.21 -6.36 -5.69
CA VAL A 89 -4.56 -5.74 -4.53
C VAL A 89 -4.06 -4.32 -4.84
N VAL A 90 -3.42 -4.09 -5.99
CA VAL A 90 -2.97 -2.73 -6.36
C VAL A 90 -4.15 -1.79 -6.66
N SER A 91 -5.26 -2.31 -7.18
CA SER A 91 -6.50 -1.54 -7.34
C SER A 91 -7.11 -1.16 -6.00
N ALA A 92 -7.21 -2.13 -5.07
CA ALA A 92 -7.67 -1.85 -3.71
C ALA A 92 -6.79 -0.81 -3.01
N LEU A 93 -5.46 -0.91 -3.17
CA LEU A 93 -4.51 0.07 -2.67
C LEU A 93 -4.72 1.47 -3.28
N THR A 94 -5.03 1.54 -4.58
CA THR A 94 -5.33 2.79 -5.29
C THR A 94 -6.60 3.44 -4.77
N PHE A 95 -7.69 2.67 -4.65
CA PHE A 95 -8.94 3.18 -4.08
C PHE A 95 -8.78 3.60 -2.62
N ASN A 96 -8.02 2.84 -1.82
CA ASN A 96 -7.72 3.20 -0.44
C ASN A 96 -6.91 4.51 -0.36
N GLY A 97 -5.92 4.70 -1.24
CA GLY A 97 -5.17 5.95 -1.35
C GLY A 97 -6.07 7.14 -1.70
N MET A 98 -6.98 6.97 -2.66
CA MET A 98 -7.98 7.99 -3.00
C MET A 98 -8.86 8.33 -1.79
N ALA A 99 -9.32 7.32 -1.03
CA ALA A 99 -10.11 7.52 0.17
C ALA A 99 -9.34 8.28 1.27
N LEU A 100 -8.04 8.01 1.46
CA LEU A 100 -7.18 8.76 2.37
C LEU A 100 -7.09 10.24 1.98
N HIS A 101 -6.86 10.52 0.69
CA HIS A 101 -6.79 11.88 0.15
C HIS A 101 -8.12 12.64 0.24
N ALA A 102 -9.26 11.97 0.07
CA ALA A 102 -10.57 12.61 0.11
C ALA A 102 -11.11 12.77 1.55
N LEU A 103 -10.88 11.80 2.43
CA LEU A 103 -11.58 11.70 3.72
C LEU A 103 -10.70 12.00 4.93
N VAL A 104 -9.41 11.69 4.86
CA VAL A 104 -8.51 11.72 6.02
C VAL A 104 -7.61 12.94 5.99
N PHE A 105 -6.82 13.13 4.93
CA PHE A 105 -5.86 14.24 4.86
C PHE A 105 -6.50 15.63 4.98
N PRO A 106 -7.66 15.95 4.35
CA PRO A 106 -8.26 17.27 4.49
C PRO A 106 -8.59 17.63 5.95
N ARG A 107 -8.90 16.63 6.78
CA ARG A 107 -9.22 16.83 8.19
C ARG A 107 -8.00 16.79 9.10
N LEU A 108 -6.96 16.05 8.74
CA LEU A 108 -5.68 16.04 9.47
C LEU A 108 -4.84 17.29 9.20
N LEU A 109 -5.08 17.99 8.08
CA LEU A 109 -4.38 19.23 7.72
C LEU A 109 -4.92 20.46 8.47
N VAL A 110 -6.13 20.39 9.03
CA VAL A 110 -6.69 21.43 9.89
C VAL A 110 -6.19 21.18 11.31
N ARG A 111 -5.08 21.82 11.69
CA ARG A 111 -4.45 21.69 13.02
C ARG A 111 -5.29 22.44 14.08
N PRO A 112 -6.01 21.75 14.99
CA PRO A 112 -6.70 22.40 16.09
C PRO A 112 -5.69 22.58 17.24
N GLY A 113 -4.88 23.64 17.19
CA GLY A 113 -3.92 23.99 18.25
C GLY A 113 -2.91 22.88 18.62
N ASP A 114 -2.22 23.05 19.76
CA ASP A 114 -1.22 22.10 20.30
C ASP A 114 -1.83 21.05 21.25
N GLY A 115 -3.14 20.81 21.12
CA GLY A 115 -3.87 19.94 22.01
C GLY A 115 -3.80 18.44 21.66
N PRO A 116 -4.18 17.58 22.60
CA PRO A 116 -4.42 16.16 22.36
C PRO A 116 -5.46 15.94 21.25
N VAL A 117 -5.16 15.05 20.30
CA VAL A 117 -5.99 14.66 19.16
C VAL A 117 -6.33 13.18 19.21
N VAL A 118 -7.60 12.87 19.04
CA VAL A 118 -8.07 11.51 18.77
C VAL A 118 -8.11 11.31 17.26
N LEU A 119 -7.33 10.34 16.77
CA LEU A 119 -7.36 9.99 15.36
C LEU A 119 -8.75 9.44 14.99
N PRO A 120 -9.39 9.96 13.93
CA PRO A 120 -10.68 9.43 13.48
C PRO A 120 -10.55 7.96 13.12
N THR A 121 -11.53 7.11 13.49
CA THR A 121 -11.54 5.68 13.19
C THR A 121 -11.25 5.37 11.72
N ARG A 122 -11.76 6.20 10.80
CA ARG A 122 -11.45 6.05 9.36
C ARG A 122 -9.96 6.20 9.02
N ALA A 123 -9.22 7.05 9.71
CA ALA A 123 -7.78 7.22 9.48
C ALA A 123 -7.02 5.96 9.91
N VAL A 124 -7.44 5.38 11.03
CA VAL A 124 -6.93 4.11 11.55
C VAL A 124 -7.15 2.97 10.56
N VAL A 125 -8.40 2.82 10.13
CA VAL A 125 -8.81 1.73 9.24
C VAL A 125 -8.14 1.86 7.88
N LEU A 126 -8.17 3.05 7.27
CA LEU A 126 -7.55 3.26 5.95
C LEU A 126 -6.01 3.17 5.99
N GLY A 127 -5.39 3.55 7.11
CA GLY A 127 -3.97 3.30 7.36
C GLY A 127 -3.68 1.80 7.41
N ALA A 128 -4.40 1.05 8.24
CA ALA A 128 -4.24 -0.41 8.35
C ALA A 128 -4.50 -1.15 7.02
N VAL A 129 -5.51 -0.73 6.25
CA VAL A 129 -5.80 -1.25 4.90
C VAL A 129 -4.61 -1.01 3.97
N SER A 130 -3.97 0.16 4.05
CA SER A 130 -2.78 0.48 3.27
C SER A 130 -1.64 -0.49 3.61
N THR A 131 -1.28 -0.61 4.90
CA THR A 131 -0.21 -1.49 5.37
C THR A 131 -0.44 -2.95 4.97
N ALA A 132 -1.66 -3.45 5.18
CA ALA A 132 -2.06 -4.81 4.80
C ALA A 132 -1.90 -5.05 3.28
N SER A 133 -2.36 -4.10 2.46
CA SER A 133 -2.31 -4.20 1.01
C SER A 133 -0.87 -4.21 0.49
N TRP A 134 0.01 -3.37 1.05
CA TRP A 134 1.43 -3.41 0.73
C TRP A 134 2.10 -4.72 1.14
N LEU A 135 1.80 -5.24 2.34
CA LEU A 135 2.33 -6.53 2.81
C LEU A 135 1.91 -7.69 1.90
N VAL A 136 0.65 -7.73 1.50
CA VAL A 136 0.13 -8.76 0.62
C VAL A 136 0.70 -8.61 -0.80
N ALA A 137 0.88 -7.39 -1.30
CA ALA A 137 1.57 -7.14 -2.56
C ALA A 137 3.03 -7.68 -2.53
N SER A 138 3.75 -7.49 -1.41
CA SER A 138 5.08 -8.07 -1.20
C SER A 138 5.03 -9.60 -1.28
N PHE A 139 4.07 -10.21 -0.56
CA PHE A 139 3.88 -11.65 -0.54
C PHE A 139 3.62 -12.20 -1.95
N ILE A 140 2.67 -11.63 -2.69
CA ILE A 140 2.36 -12.06 -4.06
C ILE A 140 3.59 -11.87 -4.98
N GLY A 141 4.37 -10.81 -4.79
CA GLY A 141 5.64 -10.63 -5.49
C GLY A 141 6.60 -11.81 -5.31
N LEU A 142 6.75 -12.26 -4.07
CA LEU A 142 7.68 -13.32 -3.65
C LEU A 142 7.13 -14.75 -3.76
N SER A 143 5.85 -14.91 -4.06
CA SER A 143 5.14 -16.21 -3.98
C SER A 143 5.54 -17.23 -5.05
N ARG A 144 6.71 -17.14 -5.71
CA ARG A 144 7.10 -18.01 -6.84
C ARG A 144 7.01 -19.50 -6.49
N MET A 145 7.42 -19.88 -5.27
CA MET A 145 7.44 -21.28 -4.84
C MET A 145 6.03 -21.84 -4.60
N VAL A 146 5.11 -21.02 -4.07
CA VAL A 146 3.74 -21.44 -3.72
C VAL A 146 2.73 -21.15 -4.83
N ALA A 147 3.07 -20.32 -5.82
CA ALA A 147 2.18 -19.92 -6.89
C ALA A 147 1.57 -21.09 -7.69
N PRO A 148 2.31 -22.17 -8.02
CA PRO A 148 1.74 -23.29 -8.76
C PRO A 148 0.59 -24.00 -8.03
N SER A 149 0.54 -23.93 -6.70
CA SER A 149 -0.50 -24.54 -5.87
C SER A 149 -1.63 -23.57 -5.47
N MET A 150 -1.53 -22.28 -5.83
CA MET A 150 -2.48 -21.26 -5.38
C MET A 150 -3.48 -20.88 -6.47
N ARG A 151 -4.76 -20.92 -6.11
CA ARG A 151 -5.88 -20.35 -6.87
C ARG A 151 -6.07 -18.88 -6.50
N LEU A 152 -6.89 -18.17 -7.29
CA LEU A 152 -7.19 -16.76 -7.01
C LEU A 152 -7.86 -16.60 -5.64
N SER A 153 -8.76 -17.53 -5.28
CA SER A 153 -9.42 -17.58 -3.97
C SER A 153 -8.41 -17.62 -2.81
N ASP A 154 -7.30 -18.31 -2.97
CA ASP A 154 -6.31 -18.50 -1.90
C ASP A 154 -5.54 -17.19 -1.65
N TYR A 155 -5.18 -16.48 -2.73
CA TYR A 155 -4.61 -15.14 -2.62
C TYR A 155 -5.59 -14.15 -1.96
N LEU A 156 -6.87 -14.20 -2.34
CA LEU A 156 -7.89 -13.33 -1.75
C LEU A 156 -8.19 -13.68 -0.29
N ALA A 157 -8.12 -14.97 0.08
CA ALA A 157 -8.25 -15.40 1.46
C ALA A 157 -7.08 -14.88 2.32
N VAL A 158 -5.84 -14.98 1.81
CA VAL A 158 -4.67 -14.37 2.46
C VAL A 158 -4.85 -12.86 2.60
N TYR A 159 -5.31 -12.18 1.54
CA TYR A 159 -5.55 -10.74 1.59
C TYR A 159 -6.59 -10.38 2.65
N ALA A 160 -7.73 -11.06 2.66
CA ALA A 160 -8.80 -10.84 3.64
C ALA A 160 -8.34 -11.12 5.08
N ALA A 161 -7.57 -12.19 5.31
CA ALA A 161 -7.03 -12.52 6.62
C ALA A 161 -6.05 -11.45 7.13
N VAL A 162 -5.09 -11.04 6.29
CA VAL A 162 -4.13 -9.98 6.66
C VAL A 162 -4.85 -8.66 6.89
N LEU A 163 -5.86 -8.34 6.09
CA LEU A 163 -6.68 -7.14 6.26
C LEU A 163 -7.43 -7.15 7.59
N ALA A 164 -8.10 -8.26 7.93
CA ALA A 164 -8.82 -8.42 9.18
C ALA A 164 -7.88 -8.29 10.40
N ILE A 165 -6.70 -8.91 10.34
CA ILE A 165 -5.68 -8.81 11.39
C ILE A 165 -5.17 -7.37 11.52
N ALA A 166 -4.83 -6.70 10.42
CA ALA A 166 -4.30 -5.34 10.45
C ALA A 166 -5.34 -4.35 11.00
N VAL A 167 -6.60 -4.43 10.54
CA VAL A 167 -7.68 -3.57 11.04
C VAL A 167 -8.00 -3.89 12.49
N GLY A 168 -8.09 -5.17 12.86
CA GLY A 168 -8.35 -5.59 14.23
C GLY A 168 -7.27 -5.10 15.20
N THR A 169 -6.00 -5.29 14.87
CA THR A 169 -4.87 -4.84 15.69
C THR A 169 -4.83 -3.31 15.78
N ALA A 170 -5.05 -2.58 14.69
CA ALA A 170 -5.09 -1.12 14.71
C ALA A 170 -6.24 -0.59 15.58
N LEU A 171 -7.43 -1.17 15.49
CA LEU A 171 -8.58 -0.77 16.33
C LEU A 171 -8.34 -1.10 17.81
N ILE A 172 -7.73 -2.24 18.13
CA ILE A 172 -7.41 -2.61 19.52
C ILE A 172 -6.31 -1.69 20.07
N ALA A 173 -5.24 -1.46 19.32
CA ALA A 173 -4.13 -0.61 19.75
C ALA A 173 -4.55 0.84 20.00
N MET A 174 -5.62 1.30 19.34
CA MET A 174 -6.11 2.68 19.44
C MET A 174 -7.25 2.87 20.45
N ARG A 175 -7.77 1.80 21.06
CA ARG A 175 -8.80 1.86 22.11
C ARG A 175 -8.28 2.31 23.49
N PRO A 176 -7.03 1.99 23.91
CA PRO A 176 -6.49 2.48 25.18
C PRO A 176 -5.36 3.52 25.05
N ALA A 177 -4.88 3.84 23.85
CA ALA A 177 -3.75 4.75 23.66
C ALA A 177 -4.21 6.21 23.73
N GLY A 178 -3.76 6.92 24.77
CA GLY A 178 -3.99 8.34 24.99
C GLY A 178 -3.79 9.21 23.74
N ALA A 179 -4.45 10.35 23.75
CA ALA A 179 -4.52 11.25 22.62
C ALA A 179 -3.16 11.52 21.97
N PHE A 180 -3.14 11.49 20.64
CA PHE A 180 -1.99 11.85 19.85
C PHE A 180 -1.69 13.34 20.04
N THR A 181 -0.45 13.75 19.88
CA THR A 181 -0.10 15.18 19.87
C THR A 181 0.40 15.59 18.50
N TRP A 182 0.23 16.87 18.16
CA TRP A 182 0.87 17.41 16.97
C TRP A 182 2.36 17.55 17.24
N ARG A 183 3.20 17.16 16.29
CA ARG A 183 4.61 17.51 16.36
C ARG A 183 4.74 19.02 16.18
N SER A 184 5.21 19.73 17.21
CA SER A 184 5.62 21.12 17.10
C SER A 184 6.79 21.22 16.12
N GLN A 185 6.66 22.05 15.08
CA GLN A 185 7.83 22.41 14.27
C GLN A 185 8.76 23.28 15.15
N PRO A 186 10.07 23.03 15.14
CA PRO A 186 11.04 23.89 15.82
C PRO A 186 11.04 25.30 15.23
#